data_AF-A0A9D6VYG0-F1
#
_entry.id   AF-A0A9D6VYG0-F1
#
_cell.length_a   1.000
_cell.length_b   1.000
_cell.length_c   1.000
_cell.angle_alpha   90.00
_cell.angle_beta   90.00
_cell.angle_gamma   90.00
#
_symmetry.space_group_name_H-M   'P 1'
#
loop_
_entity.id
_entity.type
_entity.pdbx_description
1 polymer ?
#
loop_
_entity_poly.entity_id
_entity_poly.type
_entity_poly.pdbx_seq_one_letter_code
_entity_poly.pdbx_strand_id
1 'polypeptide(L)'
;MNDWKKIAVPSAAPMKEVLAVIDRGGMQIALVVDDGCHLLGTVTDGDVRRALLRGEGLDTPVVKIMNANPVTGLVDEDESFWQRSMQRHTLRHLPLLDAKGCMVGLARYEPPTEPQRDNIVVLMAGGLGTRLRPLTNDRPKPLLKIGSKPILETIIENFAANGFHRFYLCINYMGEMIREHFGDGRQWDVDIQYIEENSPLGTAGALSLLPERPQQPFFVMNGDVLTKVDFVRLLDFHQRQGFSATLCVREYHHQVPYGVIQLDGHRVCNMVEKPIQRYHVNAGIYVLDPAMLERIPSGKFFDMPSLFESLIRDDQAVGSFPLRDYWIDIGQMEQFEQAGNDFAQYFA
;
A
#
# COMPACT_ATOMS: atom_id res chain seq x y z
N MET A 1 -1.46 12.63 23.45
CA MET A 1 -0.14 12.87 24.09
C MET A 1 0.42 11.53 24.53
N ASN A 2 1.51 11.10 23.90
CA ASN A 2 2.18 9.83 24.22
C ASN A 2 2.84 9.88 25.61
N ASP A 3 2.87 8.74 26.28
CA ASP A 3 3.51 8.53 27.58
C ASP A 3 5.03 8.48 27.43
N TRP A 4 5.64 9.64 27.15
CA TRP A 4 7.07 9.81 26.90
C TRP A 4 7.94 9.30 28.06
N LYS A 5 7.38 9.18 29.27
CA LYS A 5 8.05 8.63 30.45
C LYS A 5 8.48 7.18 30.25
N LYS A 6 7.78 6.40 29.42
CA LYS A 6 8.14 5.02 29.09
C LYS A 6 9.42 4.90 28.28
N ILE A 7 9.83 5.99 27.61
CA ILE A 7 11.02 6.05 26.78
C ILE A 7 12.09 6.99 27.36
N ALA A 8 11.92 7.44 28.60
CA ALA A 8 12.87 8.29 29.31
C ALA A 8 13.91 7.44 30.06
N VAL A 9 15.17 7.87 30.02
CA VAL A 9 16.29 7.23 30.72
C VAL A 9 17.18 8.28 31.40
N PRO A 10 17.83 7.95 32.52
CA PRO A 10 18.82 8.83 33.13
C PRO A 10 20.11 8.87 32.29
N SER A 11 20.87 9.96 32.37
CA SER A 11 22.12 10.16 31.61
C SER A 11 23.23 9.13 31.91
N ALA A 12 23.21 8.53 33.10
CA ALA A 12 24.13 7.48 33.51
C ALA A 12 23.70 6.07 33.06
N ALA A 13 22.51 5.91 32.46
CA ALA A 13 22.04 4.61 31.99
C ALA A 13 23.03 3.99 31.00
N PRO A 14 23.28 2.67 31.06
CA PRO A 14 24.12 1.99 30.08
C PRO A 14 23.41 1.88 28.73
N MET A 15 24.17 1.84 27.65
CA MET A 15 23.66 1.70 26.29
C MET A 15 22.69 0.52 26.10
N LYS A 16 22.93 -0.61 26.78
CA LYS A 16 22.01 -1.78 26.78
C LYS A 16 20.60 -1.47 27.29
N GLU A 17 20.48 -0.55 28.25
CA GLU A 17 19.18 -0.15 28.79
C GLU A 17 18.42 0.72 27.78
N VAL A 18 19.12 1.63 27.10
CA VAL A 18 18.53 2.40 25.99
C VAL A 18 18.09 1.50 24.85
N LEU A 19 18.87 0.51 24.46
CA LEU A 19 18.46 -0.48 23.47
C LEU A 19 17.17 -1.21 23.89
N ALA A 20 17.06 -1.61 25.16
CA ALA A 20 15.84 -2.25 25.68
C ALA A 20 14.64 -1.29 25.75
N VAL A 21 14.87 0.02 25.90
CA VAL A 21 13.82 1.04 25.85
C VAL A 21 13.37 1.32 24.43
N ILE A 22 14.31 1.39 23.48
CA ILE A 22 14.02 1.55 22.05
C ILE A 22 13.21 0.36 21.52
N ASP A 23 13.60 -0.86 21.89
CA ASP A 23 12.94 -2.11 21.53
C ASP A 23 11.52 -2.22 22.12
N ARG A 24 11.38 -2.04 23.45
CA ARG A 24 10.08 -2.15 24.13
C ARG A 24 9.16 -0.96 23.88
N GLY A 25 9.72 0.22 23.65
CA GLY A 25 8.99 1.48 23.53
C GLY A 25 8.34 1.68 22.16
N GLY A 26 8.77 0.94 21.12
CA GLY A 26 8.23 1.05 19.76
C GLY A 26 8.38 2.42 19.09
N MET A 27 9.05 3.38 19.75
CA MET A 27 9.21 4.75 19.29
C MET A 27 10.58 5.03 18.68
N GLN A 28 11.48 4.04 18.58
CA GLN A 28 12.78 4.16 17.91
C GLN A 28 13.69 5.30 18.44
N ILE A 29 13.39 5.82 19.63
CA ILE A 29 14.09 6.92 20.30
C ILE A 29 13.99 6.75 21.82
N ALA A 30 15.07 7.09 22.53
CA ALA A 30 15.10 7.27 23.96
C ALA A 30 15.40 8.73 24.31
N LEU A 31 14.72 9.24 25.35
CA LEU A 31 14.86 10.60 25.85
C LEU A 31 15.76 10.57 27.09
N VAL A 32 16.88 11.28 27.06
CA VAL A 32 17.78 11.37 28.21
C VAL A 32 17.35 12.56 29.05
N VAL A 33 16.92 12.31 30.28
CA VAL A 33 16.40 13.34 31.20
C VAL A 33 17.11 13.33 32.55
N ASP A 34 17.07 14.46 33.25
CA ASP A 34 17.47 14.54 34.66
C ASP A 34 16.30 14.24 35.62
N ASP A 35 16.56 14.27 36.93
CA ASP A 35 15.56 14.05 37.97
C ASP A 35 14.44 15.12 37.98
N GLY A 36 14.70 16.28 37.39
CA GLY A 36 13.75 17.38 37.19
C GLY A 36 12.97 17.29 35.87
N CYS A 37 13.10 16.19 35.13
CA CYS A 37 12.53 16.00 33.79
C CYS A 37 13.04 16.97 32.72
N HIS A 38 14.19 17.63 32.91
CA HIS A 38 14.82 18.44 31.87
C HIS A 38 15.44 17.52 30.82
N LEU A 39 15.26 17.86 29.55
CA LEU A 39 15.86 17.12 28.45
C LEU A 39 17.36 17.40 28.36
N LEU A 40 18.18 16.37 28.56
CA LEU A 40 19.63 16.41 28.42
C LEU A 40 20.09 16.00 27.02
N GLY A 41 19.29 15.19 26.32
CA GLY A 41 19.60 14.74 24.97
C GLY A 41 18.68 13.63 24.48
N THR A 42 18.93 13.14 23.27
CA THR A 42 18.20 12.02 22.68
C THR A 42 19.14 10.94 22.18
N VAL A 43 18.70 9.69 22.20
CA VAL A 43 19.46 8.55 21.64
C VAL A 43 18.57 7.77 20.68
N THR A 44 19.10 7.46 19.50
CA THR A 44 18.47 6.61 18.47
C THR A 44 19.33 5.38 18.16
N ASP A 45 18.79 4.43 17.40
CA ASP A 45 19.57 3.31 16.86
C ASP A 45 20.80 3.78 16.07
N GLY A 46 20.72 4.95 15.42
CA GLY A 46 21.84 5.54 14.69
C GLY A 46 22.97 6.00 15.61
N ASP A 47 22.66 6.50 16.80
CA ASP A 47 23.66 6.90 17.81
C ASP A 47 24.34 5.65 18.40
N VAL A 48 23.54 4.64 18.76
CA VAL A 48 24.04 3.36 19.29
C VAL A 48 24.93 2.66 18.27
N ARG A 49 24.47 2.54 17.01
CA ARG A 49 25.27 1.96 15.92
C ARG A 49 26.60 2.70 15.75
N ARG A 50 26.59 4.04 15.74
CA ARG A 50 27.82 4.83 15.63
C ARG A 50 28.75 4.63 16.82
N ALA A 51 28.23 4.46 18.03
CA ALA A 51 29.02 4.17 19.22
C ALA A 51 29.69 2.79 19.14
N LEU A 52 28.95 1.75 18.76
CA LEU A 52 29.48 0.40 18.58
C LEU A 52 30.57 0.36 17.50
N LEU A 53 30.39 1.09 16.39
CA LEU A 53 31.40 1.21 15.33
C LEU A 53 32.68 1.94 15.79
N ARG A 54 32.62 2.76 16.85
CA ARG A 54 33.79 3.37 17.49
C ARG A 54 34.47 2.45 18.53
N GLY A 55 33.92 1.26 18.77
CA GLY A 55 34.44 0.31 19.75
C GLY A 55 33.91 0.51 21.18
N GLU A 56 32.87 1.33 21.38
CA GLU A 56 32.22 1.49 22.67
C GLU A 56 31.47 0.21 23.08
N GLY A 57 31.52 -0.16 24.36
CA GLY A 57 30.83 -1.34 24.89
C GLY A 57 29.37 -1.05 25.25
N LEU A 58 28.57 -2.11 25.47
CA LEU A 58 27.15 -2.01 25.86
C LEU A 58 26.91 -1.40 27.26
N ASP A 59 27.94 -1.38 28.10
CA ASP A 59 27.90 -0.75 29.43
C ASP A 59 28.28 0.75 29.40
N THR A 60 28.59 1.29 28.21
CA THR A 60 28.94 2.70 28.06
C THR A 60 27.76 3.59 28.46
N PRO A 61 27.96 4.60 29.33
CA PRO A 61 26.92 5.54 29.71
C PRO A 61 26.38 6.33 28.53
N VAL A 62 25.06 6.52 28.48
CA VAL A 62 24.37 7.11 27.32
C VAL A 62 24.72 8.59 27.10
N VAL A 63 25.11 9.31 28.16
CA VAL A 63 25.63 10.68 28.08
C VAL A 63 26.82 10.82 27.10
N LYS A 64 27.60 9.75 26.87
CA LYS A 64 28.75 9.77 25.95
C LYS A 64 28.39 9.57 24.48
N ILE A 65 27.17 9.11 24.21
CA ILE A 65 26.74 8.72 22.86
C ILE A 65 25.50 9.48 22.38
N MET A 66 24.79 10.16 23.28
CA MET A 66 23.56 10.88 22.97
C MET A 66 23.82 12.10 22.07
N ASN A 67 22.79 12.49 21.32
CA ASN A 67 22.72 13.84 20.80
C ASN A 67 22.36 14.80 21.94
N ALA A 68 23.36 15.56 22.42
CA ALA A 68 23.20 16.53 23.51
C ALA A 68 22.44 17.81 23.10
N ASN A 69 22.29 18.07 21.79
CA ASN A 69 21.56 19.23 21.28
C ASN A 69 20.47 18.75 20.30
N PRO A 70 19.42 18.05 20.80
CA PRO A 70 18.30 17.68 19.97
C PRO A 70 17.53 18.92 19.52
N VAL A 71 16.94 18.85 18.33
CA VAL A 71 15.93 19.84 17.93
C VAL A 71 14.68 19.57 18.76
N THR A 72 14.11 20.61 19.35
CA THR A 72 12.94 20.54 20.25
C THR A 72 11.84 21.49 19.79
N GLY A 73 10.60 21.24 20.19
CA GLY A 73 9.46 22.16 20.03
C GLY A 73 8.95 22.65 21.39
N LEU A 74 8.26 23.78 21.41
CA LEU A 74 7.54 24.23 22.61
C LEU A 74 6.13 23.66 22.60
N VAL A 75 5.62 23.26 23.76
CA VAL A 75 4.27 22.68 23.88
C VAL A 75 3.14 23.65 23.54
N ASP A 76 3.42 24.96 23.65
CA ASP A 76 2.48 26.02 23.33
C ASP A 76 2.51 26.43 21.84
N GLU A 77 3.39 25.83 21.03
CA GLU A 77 3.41 26.02 19.57
C GLU A 77 2.35 25.16 18.88
N ASP A 78 1.87 25.63 17.72
CA ASP A 78 0.95 24.85 16.89
C ASP A 78 1.63 23.61 16.30
N GLU A 79 0.86 22.53 16.15
CA GLU A 79 1.32 21.28 15.54
C GLU A 79 1.92 21.48 14.13
N SER A 80 1.38 22.40 13.34
CA SER A 80 1.93 22.76 12.02
C SER A 80 3.37 23.27 12.07
N PHE A 81 3.75 23.93 13.18
CA PHE A 81 5.11 24.39 13.41
C PHE A 81 6.04 23.22 13.75
N TRP A 82 5.58 22.29 14.60
CA TRP A 82 6.31 21.06 14.90
C TRP A 82 6.56 20.23 13.65
N GLN A 83 5.54 20.01 12.81
CA GLN A 83 5.66 19.25 11.56
C GLN A 83 6.65 19.89 10.58
N ARG A 84 6.60 21.22 10.40
CA ARG A 84 7.58 21.95 9.57
C ARG A 84 9.01 21.84 10.11
N SER A 85 9.18 21.95 11.42
CA SER A 85 10.49 21.78 12.08
C SER A 85 11.04 20.37 11.85
N MET A 86 10.20 19.35 12.06
CA MET A 86 10.55 17.96 11.79
C MET A 86 10.90 17.70 10.33
N GLN A 87 10.12 18.24 9.39
CA GLN A 87 10.40 18.11 7.96
C GLN A 87 11.75 18.75 7.58
N ARG A 88 11.98 20.00 8.02
CA ARG A 88 13.21 20.76 7.72
C ARG A 88 14.46 20.06 8.24
N HIS A 89 14.36 19.41 9.39
CA HIS A 89 15.47 18.72 10.03
C HIS A 89 15.47 17.19 9.78
N THR A 90 14.55 16.69 8.95
CA THR A 90 14.37 15.26 8.63
C THR A 90 14.26 14.38 9.89
N LEU A 91 13.49 14.87 10.87
CA LEU A 91 13.28 14.21 12.16
C LEU A 91 12.03 13.34 12.12
N ARG A 92 12.07 12.19 12.77
CA ARG A 92 10.88 11.34 12.99
C ARG A 92 10.12 11.72 14.27
N HIS A 93 10.81 12.35 15.21
CA HIS A 93 10.30 12.69 16.52
C HIS A 93 10.82 14.07 16.93
N LEU A 94 9.99 14.84 17.63
CA LEU A 94 10.34 16.15 18.17
C LEU A 94 9.96 16.20 19.66
N PRO A 95 10.95 16.20 20.58
CA PRO A 95 10.69 16.41 22.00
C PRO A 95 10.02 17.75 22.24
N LEU A 96 8.90 17.74 22.97
CA LEU A 96 8.14 18.94 23.31
C LEU A 96 8.47 19.34 24.75
N LEU A 97 8.90 20.59 24.90
CA LEU A 97 9.32 21.19 26.15
C LEU A 97 8.34 22.27 26.62
N ASP A 98 8.24 22.46 27.92
CA ASP A 98 7.63 23.67 28.49
C ASP A 98 8.62 24.85 28.49
N ALA A 99 8.17 26.02 28.95
CA ALA A 99 8.99 27.22 29.05
C ALA A 99 10.20 27.10 30.01
N LYS A 100 10.25 26.06 30.84
CA LYS A 100 11.36 25.77 31.77
C LYS A 100 12.34 24.73 31.22
N GLY A 101 12.08 24.19 30.02
CA GLY A 101 12.91 23.15 29.40
C GLY A 101 12.60 21.74 29.91
N CYS A 102 11.49 21.54 30.61
CA CYS A 102 11.06 20.22 31.07
C CYS A 102 10.30 19.48 29.96
N MET A 103 10.53 18.18 29.84
CA MET A 103 9.79 17.31 28.94
C MET A 103 8.31 17.27 29.31
N VAL A 104 7.45 17.58 28.34
CA VAL A 104 6.00 17.51 28.49
C VAL A 104 5.36 16.59 27.45
N GLY A 105 6.00 16.37 26.31
CA GLY A 105 5.48 15.48 25.28
C GLY A 105 6.50 15.09 24.21
N LEU A 106 6.06 14.28 23.26
CA LEU A 106 6.85 13.90 22.09
C LEU A 106 5.92 13.96 20.87
N ALA A 107 6.19 14.88 19.94
CA ALA A 107 5.52 14.93 18.66
C ALA A 107 6.16 13.91 17.70
N ARG A 108 5.36 13.35 16.81
CA ARG A 108 5.79 12.44 15.75
C ARG A 108 5.66 13.14 14.41
N TYR A 109 6.63 12.91 13.54
CA TYR A 109 6.50 13.35 12.17
C TYR A 109 5.42 12.54 11.48
N GLU A 110 4.37 13.23 11.10
CA GLU A 110 3.33 12.70 10.24
C GLU A 110 3.58 13.35 8.89
N PRO A 111 3.95 12.58 7.85
CA PRO A 111 4.08 13.15 6.53
C PRO A 111 2.76 13.86 6.19
N PRO A 112 2.82 15.02 5.50
CA PRO A 112 1.61 15.70 5.10
C PRO A 112 0.70 14.70 4.40
N THR A 113 -0.59 14.69 4.78
CA THR A 113 -1.61 13.88 4.12
C THR A 113 -1.43 14.09 2.62
N GLU A 114 -1.23 13.01 1.88
CA GLU A 114 -1.17 13.06 0.43
C GLU A 114 -2.32 13.94 -0.06
N PRO A 115 -2.08 14.91 -0.96
CA PRO A 115 -3.13 15.81 -1.41
C PRO A 115 -4.30 14.97 -1.90
N GLN A 116 -5.53 15.38 -1.54
CA GLN A 116 -6.71 14.68 -2.02
C GLN A 116 -6.73 14.66 -3.55
N ARG A 117 -6.95 13.46 -4.09
CA ARG A 117 -7.03 13.19 -5.52
C ARG A 117 -8.46 12.85 -5.87
N ASP A 118 -9.05 13.64 -6.76
CA ASP A 118 -10.44 13.47 -7.23
C ASP A 118 -10.59 12.33 -8.26
N ASN A 119 -9.49 11.68 -8.64
CA ASN A 119 -9.49 10.52 -9.52
C ASN A 119 -10.35 9.40 -8.91
N ILE A 120 -11.33 8.95 -9.67
CA ILE A 120 -12.22 7.87 -9.25
C ILE A 120 -11.45 6.54 -9.20
N VAL A 121 -11.75 5.72 -8.20
CA VAL A 121 -11.26 4.34 -8.09
C VAL A 121 -12.44 3.38 -8.18
N VAL A 122 -12.47 2.56 -9.23
CA VAL A 122 -13.49 1.52 -9.41
C VAL A 122 -12.91 0.16 -9.00
N LEU A 123 -13.53 -0.49 -8.01
CA LEU A 123 -13.12 -1.80 -7.52
C LEU A 123 -14.14 -2.87 -7.91
N MET A 124 -13.68 -3.91 -8.61
CA MET A 124 -14.51 -5.04 -9.03
C MET A 124 -14.71 -6.03 -7.89
N ALA A 125 -15.87 -5.99 -7.24
CA ALA A 125 -16.17 -6.75 -6.02
C ALA A 125 -17.33 -7.75 -6.16
N GLY A 126 -17.87 -7.96 -7.36
CA GLY A 126 -19.07 -8.79 -7.62
C GLY A 126 -18.85 -10.27 -7.96
N GLY A 127 -17.62 -10.79 -7.90
CA GLY A 127 -17.30 -12.16 -8.31
C GLY A 127 -17.84 -13.25 -7.36
N LEU A 128 -18.27 -14.39 -7.92
CA LEU A 128 -18.79 -15.54 -7.15
C LEU A 128 -17.76 -16.25 -6.25
N GLY A 129 -16.46 -16.05 -6.52
CA GLY A 129 -15.38 -16.64 -5.70
C GLY A 129 -15.33 -18.17 -5.67
N THR A 130 -15.96 -18.87 -6.62
CA THR A 130 -16.19 -20.33 -6.54
C THR A 130 -14.96 -21.20 -6.33
N ARG A 131 -13.79 -20.75 -6.80
CA ARG A 131 -12.49 -21.43 -6.65
C ARG A 131 -11.93 -21.40 -5.21
N LEU A 132 -12.48 -20.54 -4.35
CA LEU A 132 -12.10 -20.42 -2.94
C LEU A 132 -13.11 -21.09 -2.00
N ARG A 133 -14.09 -21.84 -2.52
CA ARG A 133 -14.98 -22.64 -1.68
C ARG A 133 -14.15 -23.64 -0.85
N PRO A 134 -14.50 -23.86 0.43
CA PRO A 134 -15.73 -23.42 1.10
C PRO A 134 -15.70 -22.00 1.68
N LEU A 135 -14.58 -21.27 1.62
CA LEU A 135 -14.44 -19.96 2.26
C LEU A 135 -15.46 -18.94 1.76
N THR A 136 -15.88 -19.06 0.50
CA THR A 136 -16.85 -18.14 -0.13
C THR A 136 -18.27 -18.69 -0.21
N ASN A 137 -18.63 -19.69 0.61
CA ASN A 137 -20.00 -20.18 0.66
C ASN A 137 -20.94 -19.17 1.32
N ASP A 138 -20.50 -18.57 2.43
CA ASP A 138 -21.32 -17.71 3.29
C ASP A 138 -20.81 -16.25 3.34
N ARG A 139 -19.83 -15.91 2.51
CA ARG A 139 -19.24 -14.56 2.44
C ARG A 139 -18.65 -14.29 1.05
N PRO A 140 -18.74 -13.06 0.54
CA PRO A 140 -18.14 -12.71 -0.74
C PRO A 140 -16.61 -12.68 -0.61
N LYS A 141 -15.92 -13.02 -1.70
CA LYS A 141 -14.45 -13.07 -1.75
C LYS A 141 -13.76 -11.79 -1.24
N PRO A 142 -14.20 -10.57 -1.59
CA PRO A 142 -13.57 -9.33 -1.10
C PRO A 142 -13.63 -9.15 0.43
N LEU A 143 -14.55 -9.85 1.11
CA LEU A 143 -14.67 -9.86 2.58
C LEU A 143 -13.90 -11.00 3.26
N LEU A 144 -13.21 -11.85 2.52
CA LEU A 144 -12.27 -12.80 3.11
C LEU A 144 -11.13 -12.02 3.79
N LYS A 145 -10.74 -12.47 4.98
CA LYS A 145 -9.69 -11.83 5.76
C LYS A 145 -8.33 -12.39 5.39
N ILE A 146 -7.38 -11.48 5.18
CA ILE A 146 -5.94 -11.78 5.14
C ILE A 146 -5.33 -11.00 6.30
N GLY A 147 -4.71 -11.69 7.25
CA GLY A 147 -4.33 -11.09 8.53
C GLY A 147 -5.55 -10.67 9.35
N SER A 148 -5.60 -9.41 9.81
CA SER A 148 -6.66 -8.92 10.70
C SER A 148 -7.92 -8.39 9.99
N LYS A 149 -7.84 -8.10 8.68
CA LYS A 149 -8.85 -7.35 7.93
C LYS A 149 -9.20 -7.99 6.58
N PRO A 150 -10.36 -7.65 5.99
CA PRO A 150 -10.74 -8.04 4.64
C PRO A 150 -9.73 -7.62 3.56
N ILE A 151 -9.70 -8.38 2.45
CA ILE A 151 -8.91 -8.04 1.26
C ILE A 151 -9.28 -6.64 0.78
N LEU A 152 -10.58 -6.37 0.61
CA LEU A 152 -11.05 -5.09 0.06
C LEU A 152 -10.76 -3.90 0.97
N GLU A 153 -10.77 -4.12 2.29
CA GLU A 153 -10.37 -3.11 3.28
C GLU A 153 -8.91 -2.68 3.06
N THR A 154 -8.01 -3.66 2.87
CA THR A 154 -6.59 -3.37 2.60
C THR A 154 -6.39 -2.60 1.29
N ILE A 155 -7.21 -2.88 0.26
CA ILE A 155 -7.16 -2.15 -1.02
C ILE A 155 -7.60 -0.69 -0.82
N ILE A 156 -8.74 -0.47 -0.16
CA ILE A 156 -9.30 0.87 0.08
C ILE A 156 -8.31 1.70 0.92
N GLU A 157 -7.80 1.16 2.02
CA GLU A 157 -6.82 1.84 2.86
C GLU A 157 -5.54 2.21 2.09
N ASN A 158 -5.07 1.34 1.19
CA ASN A 158 -3.89 1.63 0.39
C ASN A 158 -4.15 2.80 -0.58
N PHE A 159 -5.30 2.84 -1.25
CA PHE A 159 -5.68 4.00 -2.07
C PHE A 159 -5.86 5.27 -1.23
N ALA A 160 -6.55 5.18 -0.09
CA ALA A 160 -6.78 6.29 0.83
C ALA A 160 -5.47 6.89 1.36
N ALA A 161 -4.50 6.04 1.71
CA ALA A 161 -3.16 6.47 2.13
C ALA A 161 -2.40 7.21 1.01
N ASN A 162 -2.78 7.01 -0.25
CA ASN A 162 -2.26 7.74 -1.42
C ASN A 162 -3.14 8.93 -1.83
N GLY A 163 -4.08 9.37 -0.97
CA GLY A 163 -4.93 10.55 -1.18
C GLY A 163 -6.15 10.31 -2.09
N PHE A 164 -6.39 9.09 -2.58
CA PHE A 164 -7.58 8.77 -3.36
C PHE A 164 -8.77 8.54 -2.43
N HIS A 165 -9.86 9.26 -2.67
CA HIS A 165 -10.98 9.28 -1.73
C HIS A 165 -12.35 8.98 -2.37
N ARG A 166 -12.46 8.84 -3.70
CA ARG A 166 -13.72 8.59 -4.40
C ARG A 166 -13.75 7.18 -4.97
N PHE A 167 -14.62 6.34 -4.44
CA PHE A 167 -14.68 4.92 -4.78
C PHE A 167 -16.04 4.52 -5.34
N TYR A 168 -15.99 3.66 -6.36
CA TYR A 168 -17.14 2.87 -6.80
C TYR A 168 -16.85 1.39 -6.60
N LEU A 169 -17.68 0.72 -5.82
CA LEU A 169 -17.62 -0.73 -5.66
C LEU A 169 -18.64 -1.39 -6.59
N CYS A 170 -18.16 -2.10 -7.61
CA CYS A 170 -19.01 -2.91 -8.48
C CYS A 170 -19.36 -4.20 -7.75
N ILE A 171 -20.60 -4.31 -7.30
CA ILE A 171 -21.10 -5.42 -6.49
C ILE A 171 -22.17 -6.21 -7.24
N ASN A 172 -22.26 -7.50 -6.93
CA ASN A 172 -23.29 -8.38 -7.48
C ASN A 172 -23.66 -9.43 -6.41
N TYR A 173 -23.21 -10.68 -6.57
CA TYR A 173 -23.48 -11.76 -5.62
C TYR A 173 -23.01 -11.37 -4.22
N MET A 174 -23.90 -11.50 -3.23
CA MET A 174 -23.63 -11.13 -1.82
C MET A 174 -23.22 -9.66 -1.62
N GLY A 175 -23.57 -8.77 -2.56
CA GLY A 175 -23.22 -7.35 -2.52
C GLY A 175 -23.70 -6.60 -1.29
N GLU A 176 -24.86 -6.99 -0.72
CA GLU A 176 -25.37 -6.40 0.52
C GLU A 176 -24.42 -6.55 1.70
N MET A 177 -23.71 -7.68 1.85
CA MET A 177 -22.70 -7.81 2.90
C MET A 177 -21.52 -6.85 2.72
N ILE A 178 -21.15 -6.55 1.47
CA ILE A 178 -20.10 -5.57 1.17
C ILE A 178 -20.60 -4.18 1.55
N ARG A 179 -21.84 -3.84 1.17
CA ARG A 179 -22.48 -2.56 1.53
C ARG A 179 -22.63 -2.37 3.03
N GLU A 180 -23.07 -3.40 3.76
CA GLU A 180 -23.20 -3.38 5.21
C GLU A 180 -21.85 -3.18 5.91
N HIS A 181 -20.79 -3.78 5.37
CA HIS A 181 -19.45 -3.67 5.95
C HIS A 181 -18.80 -2.31 5.69
N PHE A 182 -18.88 -1.80 4.45
CA PHE A 182 -18.16 -0.57 4.05
C PHE A 182 -18.98 0.71 4.19
N GLY A 183 -20.31 0.62 4.25
CA GLY A 183 -21.20 1.79 4.40
C GLY A 183 -20.93 2.84 3.32
N ASP A 184 -20.85 4.11 3.72
CA ASP A 184 -20.47 5.23 2.85
C ASP A 184 -18.96 5.50 2.80
N GLY A 185 -18.14 4.67 3.45
CA GLY A 185 -16.68 4.81 3.46
C GLY A 185 -16.11 5.76 4.52
N ARG A 186 -16.94 6.47 5.30
CA ARG A 186 -16.48 7.46 6.29
C ARG A 186 -15.52 6.91 7.34
N GLN A 187 -15.60 5.62 7.67
CA GLN A 187 -14.67 4.97 8.60
C GLN A 187 -13.21 4.99 8.09
N TRP A 188 -13.01 5.07 6.77
CA TRP A 188 -11.69 5.12 6.13
C TRP A 188 -11.35 6.50 5.53
N ASP A 189 -12.13 7.52 5.87
CA ASP A 189 -11.99 8.89 5.33
C ASP A 189 -12.12 8.95 3.79
N VAL A 190 -13.03 8.15 3.24
CA VAL A 190 -13.33 8.09 1.79
C VAL A 190 -14.84 8.14 1.54
N ASP A 191 -15.24 8.43 0.31
CA ASP A 191 -16.61 8.35 -0.21
C ASP A 191 -16.77 7.08 -1.06
N ILE A 192 -17.62 6.17 -0.61
CA ILE A 192 -17.91 4.92 -1.30
C ILE A 192 -19.33 4.94 -1.86
N GLN A 193 -19.42 4.79 -3.17
CA GLN A 193 -20.66 4.52 -3.89
C GLN A 193 -20.66 3.10 -4.46
N TYR A 194 -21.85 2.58 -4.76
CA TYR A 194 -22.04 1.20 -5.18
C TYR A 194 -22.65 1.15 -6.57
N ILE A 195 -22.11 0.27 -7.40
CA ILE A 195 -22.66 -0.09 -8.71
C ILE A 195 -23.20 -1.50 -8.58
N GLU A 196 -24.52 -1.66 -8.61
CA GLU A 196 -25.16 -2.98 -8.58
C GLU A 196 -25.32 -3.54 -9.99
N GLU A 197 -24.66 -4.67 -10.25
CA GLU A 197 -24.82 -5.42 -11.48
C GLU A 197 -25.95 -6.45 -11.36
N ASN A 198 -27.04 -6.28 -12.12
CA ASN A 198 -28.13 -7.27 -12.18
C ASN A 198 -27.74 -8.56 -12.92
N SER A 199 -26.68 -8.51 -13.73
CA SER A 199 -26.11 -9.62 -14.48
C SER A 199 -24.60 -9.39 -14.64
N PRO A 200 -23.78 -10.43 -14.83
CA PRO A 200 -22.33 -10.23 -14.98
C PRO A 200 -22.03 -9.50 -16.29
N LEU A 201 -21.76 -8.20 -16.23
CA LEU A 201 -21.41 -7.37 -17.39
C LEU A 201 -19.91 -7.45 -17.70
N GLY A 202 -19.14 -8.16 -16.90
CA GLY A 202 -17.68 -8.22 -17.04
C GLY A 202 -17.00 -6.97 -16.48
N THR A 203 -15.67 -7.04 -16.37
CA THR A 203 -14.89 -6.02 -15.65
C THR A 203 -14.92 -4.64 -16.31
N ALA A 204 -15.01 -4.57 -17.64
CA ALA A 204 -15.18 -3.31 -18.34
C ALA A 204 -16.67 -2.93 -18.46
N GLY A 205 -17.57 -3.88 -18.67
CA GLY A 205 -19.00 -3.61 -18.85
C GLY A 205 -19.64 -2.95 -17.63
N ALA A 206 -19.20 -3.28 -16.41
CA ALA A 206 -19.65 -2.60 -15.19
C ALA A 206 -19.37 -1.09 -15.20
N LEU A 207 -18.31 -0.64 -15.90
CA LEU A 207 -17.97 0.78 -16.03
C LEU A 207 -19.02 1.57 -16.82
N SER A 208 -19.83 0.90 -17.66
CA SER A 208 -20.95 1.53 -18.37
C SER A 208 -22.09 1.98 -17.44
N LEU A 209 -22.08 1.52 -16.18
CA LEU A 209 -23.08 1.85 -15.16
C LEU A 209 -22.63 2.99 -14.23
N LEU A 210 -21.46 3.60 -14.45
CA LEU A 210 -21.00 4.73 -13.66
C LEU A 210 -22.05 5.88 -13.73
N PRO A 211 -22.50 6.42 -12.59
CA PRO A 211 -23.54 7.45 -12.58
C PRO A 211 -23.03 8.80 -13.08
N GLU A 212 -21.72 9.01 -13.04
CA GLU A 212 -21.04 10.19 -13.56
C GLU A 212 -19.85 9.80 -14.43
N ARG A 213 -19.53 10.67 -15.39
CA ARG A 213 -18.33 10.53 -16.20
C ARG A 213 -17.13 11.11 -15.44
N PRO A 214 -16.05 10.33 -15.21
CA PRO A 214 -14.82 10.85 -14.63
C PRO A 214 -14.29 12.04 -15.45
N GLN A 215 -13.82 13.08 -14.78
CA GLN A 215 -13.21 14.26 -15.44
C GLN A 215 -11.70 14.11 -15.64
N GLN A 216 -11.11 13.14 -14.97
CA GLN A 216 -9.68 12.84 -14.96
C GLN A 216 -9.49 11.33 -15.18
N PRO A 217 -8.26 10.87 -15.49
CA PRO A 217 -7.98 9.44 -15.52
C PRO A 217 -8.42 8.75 -14.23
N PHE A 218 -8.96 7.55 -14.35
CA PHE A 218 -9.53 6.82 -13.22
C PHE A 218 -8.97 5.41 -13.16
N PHE A 219 -8.99 4.83 -11.95
CA PHE A 219 -8.50 3.49 -11.72
C PHE A 219 -9.62 2.47 -11.89
N VAL A 220 -9.26 1.31 -12.43
CA VAL A 220 -10.07 0.10 -12.36
C VAL A 220 -9.18 -0.99 -11.79
N MET A 221 -9.63 -1.68 -10.76
CA MET A 221 -8.85 -2.72 -10.12
C MET A 221 -9.74 -3.88 -9.66
N ASN A 222 -9.26 -5.10 -9.81
CA ASN A 222 -9.96 -6.26 -9.26
C ASN A 222 -9.89 -6.24 -7.73
N GLY A 223 -11.03 -6.47 -7.05
CA GLY A 223 -11.14 -6.43 -5.58
C GLY A 223 -10.52 -7.63 -4.86
N ASP A 224 -9.78 -8.48 -5.56
CA ASP A 224 -9.07 -9.65 -5.07
C ASP A 224 -7.55 -9.59 -5.26
N VAL A 225 -7.04 -8.46 -5.73
CA VAL A 225 -5.61 -8.23 -5.93
C VAL A 225 -5.04 -7.52 -4.70
N LEU A 226 -4.15 -8.18 -3.98
CA LEU A 226 -3.41 -7.58 -2.87
C LEU A 226 -2.06 -7.08 -3.39
N THR A 227 -1.77 -5.79 -3.21
CA THR A 227 -0.58 -5.15 -3.81
C THR A 227 -0.04 -3.99 -2.99
N LYS A 228 1.25 -3.69 -3.19
CA LYS A 228 1.96 -2.50 -2.71
C LYS A 228 2.36 -1.56 -3.84
N VAL A 229 1.66 -1.60 -4.96
CA VAL A 229 1.91 -0.67 -6.06
C VAL A 229 1.78 0.78 -5.57
N ASP A 230 2.68 1.62 -6.05
CA ASP A 230 2.60 3.07 -5.89
C ASP A 230 1.59 3.63 -6.91
N PHE A 231 0.37 3.86 -6.46
CA PHE A 231 -0.72 4.36 -7.30
C PHE A 231 -0.48 5.78 -7.83
N VAL A 232 0.21 6.62 -7.06
CA VAL A 232 0.57 7.98 -7.48
C VAL A 232 1.53 7.90 -8.66
N ARG A 233 2.57 7.08 -8.55
CA ARG A 233 3.53 6.87 -9.65
C ARG A 233 2.88 6.24 -10.88
N LEU A 234 1.93 5.33 -10.70
CA LEU A 234 1.18 4.73 -11.80
C LEU A 234 0.35 5.80 -12.55
N LEU A 235 -0.35 6.67 -11.82
CA LEU A 235 -1.10 7.79 -12.39
C LEU A 235 -0.19 8.77 -13.14
N ASP A 236 0.91 9.20 -12.48
CA ASP A 236 1.91 10.09 -13.06
C ASP A 236 2.50 9.51 -14.35
N PHE A 237 2.81 8.21 -14.36
CA PHE A 237 3.31 7.53 -15.54
C PHE A 237 2.29 7.56 -16.69
N HIS A 238 1.04 7.19 -16.41
CA HIS A 238 -0.04 7.21 -17.40
C HIS A 238 -0.20 8.59 -18.04
N GLN A 239 -0.27 9.64 -17.22
CA GLN A 239 -0.41 11.02 -17.68
C GLN A 239 0.81 11.52 -18.46
N ARG A 240 2.03 11.28 -17.97
CA ARG A 240 3.26 11.76 -18.64
C ARG A 240 3.50 11.12 -20.00
N GLN A 241 3.10 9.85 -20.16
CA GLN A 241 3.24 9.14 -21.43
C GLN A 241 2.09 9.43 -22.41
N GLY A 242 0.99 10.02 -21.94
CA GLY A 242 -0.17 10.31 -22.78
C GLY A 242 -0.87 9.05 -23.28
N PHE A 243 -0.87 7.97 -22.49
CA PHE A 243 -1.60 6.75 -22.83
C PHE A 243 -3.09 6.94 -22.60
N SER A 244 -3.92 6.42 -23.51
CA SER A 244 -5.37 6.36 -23.33
C SER A 244 -5.79 5.29 -22.31
N ALA A 245 -4.98 4.24 -22.19
CA ALA A 245 -5.16 3.18 -21.20
C ALA A 245 -3.81 2.61 -20.79
N THR A 246 -3.61 2.39 -19.49
CA THR A 246 -2.44 1.71 -18.94
C THR A 246 -2.90 0.46 -18.20
N LEU A 247 -2.29 -0.70 -18.50
CA LEU A 247 -2.43 -1.90 -17.67
C LEU A 247 -1.17 -2.18 -16.87
N CYS A 248 -1.34 -2.66 -15.64
CA CYS A 248 -0.24 -3.17 -14.85
C CYS A 248 0.12 -4.59 -15.30
N VAL A 249 1.41 -4.89 -15.40
CA VAL A 249 1.91 -6.22 -15.77
C VAL A 249 2.86 -6.78 -14.73
N ARG A 250 2.79 -8.10 -14.51
CA ARG A 250 3.75 -8.84 -13.67
C ARG A 250 4.54 -9.81 -14.53
N GLU A 251 5.84 -9.93 -14.25
CA GLU A 251 6.67 -10.94 -14.89
C GLU A 251 6.34 -12.32 -14.30
N TYR A 252 5.98 -13.27 -15.16
CA TYR A 252 5.67 -14.65 -14.81
C TYR A 252 6.70 -15.58 -15.46
N HIS A 253 7.30 -16.45 -14.64
CA HIS A 253 8.30 -17.41 -15.09
C HIS A 253 7.70 -18.81 -15.09
N HIS A 254 7.69 -19.45 -16.26
CA HIS A 254 7.33 -20.84 -16.37
C HIS A 254 8.59 -21.66 -16.70
N GLN A 255 9.03 -22.49 -15.76
CA GLN A 255 10.09 -23.45 -16.04
C GLN A 255 9.46 -24.75 -16.52
N VAL A 256 9.83 -25.18 -17.72
CA VAL A 256 9.52 -26.54 -18.16
C VAL A 256 10.49 -27.47 -17.42
N PRO A 257 10.04 -28.46 -16.63
CA PRO A 257 10.96 -29.28 -15.81
C PRO A 257 11.69 -30.37 -16.61
N TYR A 258 11.72 -30.26 -17.94
CA TYR A 258 12.27 -31.23 -18.89
C TYR A 258 13.09 -30.53 -19.98
N GLY A 259 13.85 -31.32 -20.74
CA GLY A 259 14.47 -30.87 -21.99
C GLY A 259 13.42 -30.58 -23.07
N VAL A 260 13.33 -29.33 -23.52
CA VAL A 260 12.46 -28.92 -24.63
C VAL A 260 13.20 -29.12 -25.93
N ILE A 261 12.63 -29.96 -26.81
CA ILE A 261 13.20 -30.31 -28.12
C ILE A 261 12.45 -29.54 -29.21
N GLN A 262 13.19 -28.84 -30.07
CA GLN A 262 12.64 -28.18 -31.25
C GLN A 262 12.88 -29.06 -32.49
N LEU A 263 11.80 -29.38 -33.20
CA LEU A 263 11.80 -30.29 -34.35
C LEU A 263 11.51 -29.52 -35.65
N ASP A 264 12.16 -29.94 -36.74
CA ASP A 264 11.76 -29.65 -38.12
C ASP A 264 11.40 -30.98 -38.79
N GLY A 265 10.10 -31.26 -38.89
CA GLY A 265 9.59 -32.60 -39.24
C GLY A 265 10.04 -33.66 -38.21
N HIS A 266 10.90 -34.58 -38.64
CA HIS A 266 11.48 -35.63 -37.78
C HIS A 266 12.92 -35.33 -37.33
N ARG A 267 13.50 -34.20 -37.73
CA ARG A 267 14.87 -33.83 -37.40
C ARG A 267 14.89 -33.00 -36.11
N VAL A 268 15.77 -33.37 -35.18
CA VAL A 268 16.07 -32.55 -34.00
C VAL A 268 16.94 -31.37 -34.40
N CYS A 269 16.45 -30.14 -34.21
CA CYS A 269 17.15 -28.91 -34.57
C CYS A 269 17.75 -28.19 -33.36
N ASN A 270 17.12 -28.30 -32.19
CA ASN A 270 17.61 -27.69 -30.95
C ASN A 270 17.09 -28.48 -29.73
N MET A 271 17.81 -28.41 -28.62
CA MET A 271 17.38 -28.94 -27.32
C MET A 271 17.86 -28.01 -26.21
N VAL A 272 16.93 -27.57 -25.37
CA VAL A 272 17.23 -26.72 -24.20
C VAL A 272 16.76 -27.44 -22.95
N GLU A 273 17.68 -27.67 -22.01
CA GLU A 273 17.35 -28.32 -20.73
C GLU A 273 16.71 -27.31 -19.78
N LYS A 274 15.57 -27.69 -19.20
CA LYS A 274 14.82 -26.93 -18.20
C LYS A 274 14.67 -25.43 -18.52
N PRO A 275 14.25 -25.06 -19.74
CA PRO A 275 14.17 -23.67 -20.13
C PRO A 275 13.16 -22.93 -19.27
N ILE A 276 13.50 -21.68 -18.96
CA ILE A 276 12.60 -20.74 -18.31
C ILE A 276 12.02 -19.84 -19.39
N GLN A 277 10.71 -19.92 -19.57
CA GLN A 277 9.96 -18.98 -20.39
C GLN A 277 9.49 -17.82 -19.53
N ARG A 278 9.68 -16.60 -20.02
CA ARG A 278 9.28 -15.36 -19.34
C ARG A 278 8.09 -14.75 -20.07
N TYR A 279 7.07 -14.41 -19.31
CA TYR A 279 5.83 -13.80 -19.80
C TYR A 279 5.51 -12.55 -18.99
N HIS A 280 4.77 -11.63 -19.60
CA HIS A 280 4.10 -10.56 -18.87
C HIS A 280 2.62 -10.92 -18.76
N VAL A 281 2.12 -11.03 -17.53
CA VAL A 281 0.72 -11.34 -17.24
C VAL A 281 0.00 -10.08 -16.76
N ASN A 282 -1.28 -9.98 -17.10
CA ASN A 282 -2.15 -8.91 -16.65
C ASN A 282 -2.31 -8.97 -15.11
N ALA A 283 -2.02 -7.86 -14.44
CA ALA A 283 -2.04 -7.79 -12.98
C ALA A 283 -3.41 -7.39 -12.39
N GLY A 284 -4.43 -7.15 -13.22
CA GLY A 284 -5.77 -6.78 -12.75
C GLY A 284 -5.87 -5.37 -12.18
N ILE A 285 -4.96 -4.46 -12.58
CA ILE A 285 -4.92 -3.05 -12.19
C ILE A 285 -4.76 -2.21 -13.45
N TYR A 286 -5.58 -1.19 -13.61
CA TYR A 286 -5.66 -0.39 -14.82
C TYR A 286 -5.86 1.09 -14.49
N VAL A 287 -5.37 1.96 -15.37
CA VAL A 287 -5.70 3.39 -15.42
C VAL A 287 -6.25 3.70 -16.80
N LEU A 288 -7.42 4.33 -16.86
CA LEU A 288 -8.11 4.64 -18.11
C LEU A 288 -8.39 6.14 -18.20
N ASP A 289 -8.24 6.70 -19.40
CA ASP A 289 -8.78 8.01 -19.71
C ASP A 289 -10.32 7.96 -19.76
N PRO A 290 -11.02 9.04 -19.39
CA PRO A 290 -12.49 9.11 -19.45
C PRO A 290 -13.08 8.85 -20.85
N ALA A 291 -12.30 9.03 -21.91
CA ALA A 291 -12.71 8.73 -23.28
C ALA A 291 -12.90 7.22 -23.52
N MET A 292 -12.22 6.36 -22.76
CA MET A 292 -12.27 4.92 -22.95
C MET A 292 -13.64 4.31 -22.60
N LEU A 293 -14.43 5.00 -21.76
CA LEU A 293 -15.81 4.59 -21.46
C LEU A 293 -16.70 4.54 -22.71
N GLU A 294 -16.44 5.37 -23.73
CA GLU A 294 -17.23 5.41 -24.97
C GLU A 294 -17.07 4.14 -25.81
N ARG A 295 -16.03 3.35 -25.55
CA ARG A 295 -15.76 2.09 -26.24
C ARG A 295 -16.42 0.88 -25.58
N ILE A 296 -17.04 1.08 -24.42
CA ILE A 296 -17.65 0.02 -23.64
C ILE A 296 -19.12 -0.10 -24.07
N PRO A 297 -19.55 -1.27 -24.60
CA PRO A 297 -20.93 -1.45 -25.02
C PRO A 297 -21.86 -1.51 -23.80
N SER A 298 -22.86 -0.62 -23.78
CA SER A 298 -23.85 -0.57 -22.71
C SER A 298 -24.63 -1.89 -22.57
N GLY A 299 -24.76 -2.39 -21.33
CA GLY A 299 -25.61 -3.53 -20.99
C GLY A 299 -25.17 -4.87 -21.59
N LYS A 300 -23.92 -5.00 -22.01
CA LYS A 300 -23.35 -6.25 -22.56
C LYS A 300 -22.16 -6.69 -21.74
N PHE A 301 -21.90 -8.00 -21.76
CA PHE A 301 -20.64 -8.54 -21.25
C PHE A 301 -19.47 -7.95 -22.04
N PHE A 302 -18.56 -7.31 -21.33
CA PHE A 302 -17.32 -6.76 -21.85
C PHE A 302 -16.27 -6.76 -20.75
N ASP A 303 -15.11 -7.35 -20.99
CA ASP A 303 -14.04 -7.44 -20.00
C ASP A 303 -12.85 -6.54 -20.37
N MET A 304 -11.96 -6.32 -19.40
CA MET A 304 -10.76 -5.51 -19.60
C MET A 304 -9.87 -6.04 -20.74
N PRO A 305 -9.59 -7.36 -20.87
CA PRO A 305 -8.87 -7.88 -22.04
C PRO A 305 -9.51 -7.48 -23.37
N SER A 306 -10.83 -7.62 -23.52
CA SER A 306 -11.55 -7.21 -24.74
C SER A 306 -11.45 -5.71 -25.01
N LEU A 307 -11.48 -4.87 -23.96
CA LEU A 307 -11.24 -3.43 -24.09
C LEU A 307 -9.82 -3.17 -24.60
N PHE A 308 -8.79 -3.74 -23.98
CA PHE A 308 -7.40 -3.53 -24.43
C PHE A 308 -7.16 -4.07 -25.85
N GLU A 309 -7.74 -5.21 -26.21
CA GLU A 309 -7.68 -5.74 -27.58
C GLU A 309 -8.34 -4.81 -28.61
N SER A 310 -9.44 -4.14 -28.27
CA SER A 310 -10.06 -3.16 -29.15
C SER A 310 -9.21 -1.89 -29.29
N LEU A 311 -8.63 -1.41 -28.19
CA LEU A 311 -7.73 -0.25 -28.18
C LEU A 311 -6.48 -0.48 -29.03
N ILE A 312 -5.86 -1.66 -28.92
CA ILE A 312 -4.69 -2.04 -29.72
C ILE A 312 -5.04 -2.10 -31.21
N ARG A 313 -6.20 -2.69 -31.54
CA ARG A 313 -6.68 -2.80 -32.93
C ARG A 313 -6.95 -1.43 -33.56
N ASP A 314 -7.42 -0.48 -32.76
CA ASP A 314 -7.74 0.89 -33.17
C ASP A 314 -6.53 1.85 -33.02
N ASP A 315 -5.32 1.30 -32.86
CA ASP A 315 -4.04 2.04 -32.74
C ASP A 315 -4.08 3.14 -31.66
N GLN A 316 -4.80 2.89 -30.56
CA GLN A 316 -4.82 3.79 -29.40
C GLN A 316 -3.54 3.62 -28.58
N ALA A 317 -3.13 4.70 -27.91
CA ALA A 317 -1.95 4.70 -27.07
C ALA A 317 -2.18 3.84 -25.81
N VAL A 318 -1.80 2.57 -25.86
CA VAL A 318 -1.89 1.61 -24.76
C VAL A 318 -0.52 1.42 -24.10
N GLY A 319 -0.45 1.68 -22.79
CA GLY A 319 0.76 1.54 -21.99
C GLY A 319 0.78 0.29 -21.12
N SER A 320 1.97 -0.19 -20.80
CA SER A 320 2.17 -1.19 -19.73
C SER A 320 2.99 -0.59 -18.59
N PHE A 321 2.55 -0.83 -17.35
CA PHE A 321 3.28 -0.44 -16.15
C PHE A 321 3.77 -1.69 -15.41
N PRO A 322 5.09 -1.95 -15.33
CA PRO A 322 5.60 -3.15 -14.70
C PRO A 322 5.55 -3.06 -13.17
N LEU A 323 4.88 -4.02 -12.53
CA LEU A 323 4.82 -4.13 -11.08
C LEU A 323 6.10 -4.75 -10.52
N ARG A 324 6.83 -3.96 -9.74
CA ARG A 324 8.03 -4.42 -9.01
C ARG A 324 7.74 -4.74 -7.55
N ASP A 325 6.77 -4.03 -6.97
CA ASP A 325 6.34 -4.21 -5.59
C ASP A 325 5.55 -5.51 -5.39
N TYR A 326 5.14 -5.77 -4.15
CA TYR A 326 4.33 -6.93 -3.81
C TYR A 326 3.03 -6.93 -4.62
N TRP A 327 2.66 -8.09 -5.15
CA TRP A 327 1.43 -8.31 -5.89
C TRP A 327 1.04 -9.79 -5.81
N ILE A 328 -0.21 -10.05 -5.51
CA ILE A 328 -0.80 -11.39 -5.57
C ILE A 328 -2.29 -11.28 -5.97
N ASP A 329 -2.68 -12.04 -6.98
CA ASP A 329 -4.09 -12.31 -7.30
C ASP A 329 -4.56 -13.48 -6.45
N ILE A 330 -5.51 -13.23 -5.55
CA ILE A 330 -6.00 -14.22 -4.58
C ILE A 330 -7.03 -15.14 -5.26
N GLY A 331 -6.68 -15.80 -6.36
CA GLY A 331 -7.62 -16.57 -7.19
C GLY A 331 -7.99 -17.96 -6.66
N GLN A 332 -7.07 -18.62 -5.95
CA GLN A 332 -7.21 -20.00 -5.45
C GLN A 332 -6.66 -20.13 -4.03
N MET A 333 -6.88 -21.29 -3.40
CA MET A 333 -6.53 -21.53 -1.99
C MET A 333 -5.03 -21.31 -1.72
N GLU A 334 -4.16 -21.77 -2.63
CA GLU A 334 -2.71 -21.57 -2.52
C GLU A 334 -2.34 -20.08 -2.44
N GLN A 335 -2.93 -19.22 -3.29
CA GLN A 335 -2.67 -17.78 -3.24
C GLN A 335 -3.28 -17.12 -2.00
N PHE A 336 -4.41 -17.64 -1.49
CA PHE A 336 -5.02 -17.17 -0.26
C PHE A 336 -4.13 -17.45 0.96
N GLU A 337 -3.60 -18.67 1.07
CA GLU A 337 -2.66 -19.06 2.12
C GLU A 337 -1.35 -18.29 2.02
N GLN A 338 -0.80 -18.15 0.81
CA GLN A 338 0.41 -17.37 0.56
C GLN A 338 0.22 -15.90 0.96
N ALA A 339 -0.89 -15.27 0.58
CA ALA A 339 -1.21 -13.91 0.99
C ALA A 339 -1.30 -13.79 2.52
N GLY A 340 -1.85 -14.80 3.21
CA GLY A 340 -1.89 -14.87 4.67
C GLY A 340 -0.50 -14.86 5.33
N ASN A 341 0.41 -15.67 4.80
CA ASN A 341 1.79 -15.76 5.30
C ASN A 341 2.56 -14.45 5.04
N ASP A 342 2.36 -13.86 3.88
CA ASP A 342 3.05 -12.64 3.45
C ASP A 342 2.52 -11.38 4.16
N PHE A 343 1.27 -11.40 4.64
CA PHE A 343 0.60 -10.21 5.12
C PHE A 343 1.37 -9.47 6.21
N ALA A 344 1.91 -10.20 7.19
CA ALA A 344 2.68 -9.61 8.29
C ALA A 344 3.99 -8.96 7.83
N GLN A 345 4.56 -9.42 6.72
CA GLN A 345 5.82 -8.88 6.20
C GLN A 345 5.59 -7.59 5.40
N TYR A 346 4.50 -7.53 4.63
CA TYR A 346 4.29 -6.42 3.69
C TYR A 346 3.24 -5.42 4.17
N PHE A 347 2.26 -5.80 4.99
CA PHE A 347 1.08 -4.99 5.32
C PHE A 347 0.84 -4.74 6.81
N ALA A 348 1.65 -5.31 7.71
CA ALA A 348 1.56 -5.07 9.16
C ALA A 348 2.31 -3.82 9.63
#